data_AF-A0A2V7TCT8-F1
#
_entry.id   AF-A0A2V7TCT8-F1
#
_cell.length_a   1.000
_cell.length_b   1.000
_cell.length_c   1.000
_cell.angle_alpha   90.00
_cell.angle_beta   90.00
_cell.angle_gamma   90.00
#
_symmetry.space_group_name_H-M   'P 1'
#
loop_
_entity.id
_entity.type
_entity.pdbx_description
1 polymer ?
#
loop_
_entity_poly.entity_id
_entity_poly.type
_entity_poly.pdbx_seq_one_letter_code
_entity_poly.pdbx_strand_id
1 'polypeptide(L)'
;MPAAPKLGTPSYSQGWAPAVNFTDRAVVDQMGQKICVPLRCFDDVLLVAEGSKEEVDAQQIKYYARGVGKIRVGWRGKGEKLQEVLELAEVSQLGPDALAKARVAALQLEKNAYKVSKEVYGRTSPSEYAPAAKGQ
;
A
#
# COMPACT_ATOMS: atom_id res chain seq x y z
N MET A 1 2.13 4.28 6.67
CA MET A 1 2.36 3.44 7.87
C MET A 1 3.48 4.07 8.68
N PRO A 2 3.36 4.17 10.01
CA PRO A 2 4.45 4.69 10.86
C PRO A 2 5.71 3.82 10.72
N ALA A 3 6.89 4.45 10.78
CA ALA A 3 8.17 3.74 10.66
C ALA A 3 8.40 2.70 11.79
N ALA A 4 7.84 2.96 12.97
CA ALA A 4 7.85 2.05 14.11
C ALA A 4 6.41 1.81 14.59
N PRO A 5 5.66 0.87 13.96
CA PRO A 5 4.30 0.54 14.36
C PRO A 5 4.28 -0.04 15.78
N LYS A 6 3.31 0.39 16.59
CA LYS A 6 3.12 -0.06 17.97
C LYS A 6 1.64 -0.17 18.28
N LEU A 7 1.27 -1.14 19.12
CA LEU A 7 -0.09 -1.22 19.65
C LEU A 7 -0.41 0.01 20.52
N GLY A 8 -1.69 0.37 20.58
CA GLY A 8 -2.18 1.49 21.41
C GLY A 8 -1.87 2.88 20.86
N THR A 9 -1.17 3.00 19.72
CA THR A 9 -1.00 4.31 19.07
C THR A 9 -2.32 4.77 18.45
N PRO A 10 -2.64 6.07 18.47
CA PRO A 10 -3.83 6.59 17.82
C PRO A 10 -3.89 6.26 16.33
N SER A 11 -5.10 6.27 15.77
CA SER A 11 -5.30 6.18 14.33
C SER A 11 -4.48 7.26 13.59
N TYR A 12 -3.95 6.91 12.42
CA TYR A 12 -3.22 7.81 11.52
C TYR A 12 -3.87 7.92 10.13
N SER A 13 -3.57 9.00 9.41
CA SER A 13 -4.11 9.23 8.05
C SER A 13 -3.30 8.48 7.00
N GLN A 14 -4.00 7.90 6.03
CA GLN A 14 -3.41 7.25 4.85
C GLN A 14 -3.75 7.97 3.55
N GLY A 15 -4.89 8.65 3.53
CA GLY A 15 -5.35 9.42 2.38
C GLY A 15 -6.47 10.38 2.78
N TRP A 16 -6.72 11.35 1.92
CA TRP A 16 -7.78 12.34 2.12
C TRP A 16 -8.32 12.80 0.78
N ALA A 17 -9.63 12.67 0.59
CA ALA A 17 -10.34 13.18 -0.59
C ALA A 17 -11.62 13.91 -0.14
N PRO A 18 -11.53 15.21 0.21
CA PRO A 18 -12.65 15.94 0.81
C PRO A 18 -13.84 16.14 -0.14
N ALA A 19 -13.58 16.22 -1.46
CA ALA A 19 -14.64 16.37 -2.46
C ALA A 19 -15.66 15.21 -2.45
N VAL A 20 -15.27 14.05 -1.92
CA VAL A 20 -16.13 12.87 -1.77
C VAL A 20 -16.29 12.45 -0.31
N ASN A 21 -15.95 13.34 0.64
CA ASN A 21 -15.98 13.09 2.08
C ASN A 21 -15.31 11.77 2.51
N PHE A 22 -14.11 11.52 1.99
CA PHE A 22 -13.38 10.29 2.27
C PHE A 22 -12.14 10.56 3.13
N THR A 23 -12.09 9.90 4.30
CA THR A 23 -10.94 9.94 5.20
C THR A 23 -10.33 8.56 5.35
N ASP A 24 -9.27 8.25 4.60
CA ASP A 24 -8.60 6.96 4.73
C ASP A 24 -7.72 6.94 5.99
N ARG A 25 -8.00 5.99 6.88
CA ARG A 25 -7.45 5.90 8.23
C ARG A 25 -6.99 4.48 8.54
N ALA A 26 -5.91 4.39 9.30
CA ALA A 26 -5.40 3.14 9.84
C ALA A 26 -5.18 3.19 11.33
N VAL A 27 -5.16 2.02 11.95
CA VAL A 27 -4.64 1.77 13.30
C VAL A 27 -3.94 0.41 13.34
N VAL A 28 -2.86 0.30 14.12
CA VAL A 28 -2.22 -0.99 14.39
C VAL A 28 -3.17 -1.83 15.23
N ASP A 29 -3.65 -2.95 14.68
CA ASP A 29 -4.64 -3.83 15.31
C ASP A 29 -3.95 -4.91 16.13
N GLN A 30 -3.01 -5.63 15.52
CA GLN A 30 -2.24 -6.72 16.15
C GLN A 30 -0.81 -6.77 15.61
N MET A 31 0.08 -7.40 16.36
CA MET A 31 1.48 -7.63 15.99
C MET A 31 1.92 -9.02 16.43
N GLY A 32 3.02 -9.53 15.87
CA GLY A 32 3.62 -10.80 16.31
C GLY A 32 2.87 -12.06 15.89
N GLN A 33 1.89 -11.95 14.97
CA GLN A 33 1.05 -13.09 14.58
C GLN A 33 1.76 -14.02 13.61
N LYS A 34 1.41 -15.32 13.66
CA LYS A 34 1.78 -16.28 12.61
C LYS A 34 0.62 -16.44 11.63
N ILE A 35 0.85 -16.15 10.37
CA ILE A 35 -0.18 -16.18 9.32
C ILE A 35 0.31 -17.04 8.16
N CYS A 36 -0.55 -17.95 7.70
CA CYS A 36 -0.30 -18.78 6.53
C CYS A 36 -1.17 -18.30 5.36
N VAL A 37 -0.55 -18.25 4.19
CA VAL A 37 -1.14 -17.94 2.88
C VAL A 37 -0.64 -18.99 1.88
N PRO A 38 -1.19 -19.07 0.65
CA PRO A 38 -0.81 -20.13 -0.29
C PRO A 38 0.70 -20.22 -0.55
N LEU A 39 1.43 -19.09 -0.55
CA LEU A 39 2.88 -19.09 -0.73
C LEU A 39 3.62 -19.82 0.41
N ARG A 40 3.35 -19.46 1.67
CA ARG A 40 3.97 -20.01 2.89
C ARG A 40 3.37 -19.40 4.16
N CYS A 41 3.84 -19.86 5.32
CA CYS A 41 3.62 -19.18 6.59
C CYS A 41 4.67 -18.08 6.86
N PHE A 42 4.23 -17.02 7.52
CA PHE A 42 5.02 -15.89 7.98
C PHE A 42 4.82 -15.72 9.47
N ASP A 43 5.91 -15.51 10.19
CA ASP A 43 5.91 -15.11 11.61
C ASP A 43 6.10 -13.60 11.73
N ASP A 44 5.85 -13.05 12.93
CA ASP A 44 5.96 -11.60 13.23
C ASP A 44 5.15 -10.71 12.28
N VAL A 45 3.91 -11.11 11.98
CA VAL A 45 3.04 -10.37 11.05
C VAL A 45 2.38 -9.19 11.77
N LEU A 46 2.42 -8.03 11.11
CA LEU A 46 1.74 -6.81 11.51
C LEU A 46 0.34 -6.75 10.88
N LEU A 47 -0.69 -6.58 11.70
CA LEU A 47 -2.05 -6.34 11.24
C LEU A 47 -2.40 -4.86 11.43
N VAL A 48 -2.93 -4.26 10.38
CA VAL A 48 -3.45 -2.90 10.38
C VAL A 48 -4.92 -2.95 10.01
N ALA A 49 -5.76 -2.40 10.88
CA ALA A 49 -7.16 -2.17 10.55
C ALA A 49 -7.27 -0.82 9.84
N GLU A 50 -7.80 -0.84 8.63
CA GLU A 50 -7.99 0.32 7.76
C GLU A 50 -9.49 0.54 7.50
N GLY A 51 -9.89 1.80 7.42
CA GLY A 51 -11.28 2.19 7.20
C GLY A 51 -11.40 3.71 7.14
N SER A 52 -12.61 4.21 7.28
CA SER A 52 -12.89 5.66 7.25
C SER A 52 -13.58 6.14 8.51
N LYS A 53 -13.52 7.45 8.79
CA LYS A 53 -14.30 8.03 9.89
C LYS A 53 -15.80 7.96 9.61
N GLU A 54 -16.16 7.92 8.33
CA GLU A 54 -17.52 7.91 7.85
C GLU A 54 -18.16 6.52 7.96
N GLU A 55 -17.35 5.45 7.93
CA GLU A 55 -17.81 4.05 7.93
C GLU A 55 -17.14 3.25 9.06
N VAL A 56 -17.44 3.60 10.31
CA VAL A 56 -16.76 3.06 11.51
C VAL A 56 -16.92 1.56 11.74
N ASP A 57 -17.94 0.92 11.17
CA ASP A 57 -18.20 -0.53 11.23
C ASP A 57 -17.88 -1.24 9.89
N ALA A 58 -17.05 -0.62 9.06
CA ALA A 58 -16.52 -1.21 7.82
C ALA A 58 -15.00 -1.10 7.82
N GLN A 59 -14.30 -2.22 7.96
CA GLN A 59 -12.84 -2.23 8.02
C GLN A 59 -12.24 -3.32 7.13
N GLN A 60 -11.18 -2.95 6.43
CA GLN A 60 -10.23 -3.90 5.86
C GLN A 60 -9.10 -4.17 6.85
N ILE A 61 -8.71 -5.43 6.98
CA ILE A 61 -7.57 -5.84 7.80
C ILE A 61 -6.42 -6.21 6.87
N LYS A 62 -5.36 -5.42 6.89
CA LYS A 62 -4.17 -5.62 6.06
C LYS A 62 -3.04 -6.24 6.87
N TYR A 63 -2.49 -7.32 6.35
CA TYR A 63 -1.47 -8.13 7.00
C TYR A 63 -0.14 -7.91 6.30
N TYR A 64 0.90 -7.55 7.06
CA TYR A 64 2.21 -7.22 6.53
C TYR A 64 3.30 -8.09 7.13
N ALA A 65 4.10 -8.72 6.27
CA ALA A 65 5.31 -9.44 6.66
C ALA A 65 6.57 -8.63 6.35
N ARG A 66 7.56 -8.72 7.25
CA ARG A 66 8.85 -8.03 7.09
C ARG A 66 9.57 -8.51 5.82
N GLY A 67 10.09 -7.55 5.05
CA GLY A 67 10.83 -7.81 3.82
C GLY A 67 9.96 -8.23 2.61
N VAL A 68 8.64 -8.35 2.78
CA VAL A 68 7.71 -8.72 1.70
C VAL A 68 6.64 -7.65 1.49
N GLY A 69 6.07 -7.11 2.56
CA GLY A 69 4.94 -6.18 2.48
C GLY A 69 3.61 -6.88 2.72
N LYS A 70 2.56 -6.47 2.01
CA LYS A 70 1.18 -6.97 2.23
C LYS A 70 1.06 -8.42 1.78
N ILE A 71 0.77 -9.33 2.71
CA ILE A 71 0.64 -10.78 2.46
C ILE A 71 -0.82 -11.26 2.45
N ARG A 72 -1.73 -10.53 3.10
CA ARG A 72 -3.16 -10.88 3.17
C ARG A 72 -4.00 -9.63 3.33
N VAL A 73 -5.23 -9.67 2.83
CA VAL A 73 -6.32 -8.76 3.16
C VAL A 73 -7.49 -9.60 3.69
N GLY A 74 -8.12 -9.12 4.75
CA GLY A 74 -9.41 -9.59 5.20
C GLY A 74 -10.27 -8.41 5.58
N TRP A 75 -11.36 -8.66 6.30
CA TRP A 75 -12.33 -7.64 6.66
C TRP A 75 -12.95 -7.87 8.04
N ARG A 76 -13.53 -6.82 8.62
CA ARG A 76 -14.26 -6.83 9.89
C ARG A 76 -15.38 -5.79 9.87
N GLY A 77 -16.46 -6.08 10.60
CA GLY A 77 -17.58 -5.16 10.81
C GLY A 77 -18.76 -5.45 9.89
N LYS A 78 -19.98 -5.11 10.32
CA LYS A 78 -21.21 -5.41 9.56
C LYS A 78 -21.44 -4.43 8.42
N GLY A 79 -20.80 -3.27 8.46
CA GLY A 79 -20.83 -2.26 7.42
C GLY A 79 -19.94 -2.60 6.22
N GLU A 80 -19.00 -3.54 6.34
CA GLU A 80 -18.11 -3.93 5.24
C GLU A 80 -18.84 -4.83 4.24
N LYS A 81 -19.21 -4.25 3.10
CA LYS A 81 -20.05 -4.90 2.07
C LYS A 81 -19.25 -5.67 1.03
N LEU A 82 -18.02 -5.24 0.73
CA LEU A 82 -17.19 -5.88 -0.28
C LEU A 82 -16.54 -7.15 0.27
N GLN A 83 -16.27 -7.16 1.58
CA GLN A 83 -15.74 -8.33 2.27
C GLN A 83 -14.48 -8.88 1.57
N GLU A 84 -13.62 -7.97 1.12
CA GLU A 84 -12.45 -8.31 0.30
C GLU A 84 -11.51 -9.27 1.04
N VAL A 85 -11.09 -10.32 0.33
CA VAL A 85 -10.08 -11.26 0.77
C VAL A 85 -9.03 -11.40 -0.31
N LEU A 86 -7.77 -11.19 0.05
CA LEU A 86 -6.61 -11.41 -0.81
C LEU A 86 -5.57 -12.21 -0.04
N GLU A 87 -4.86 -13.10 -0.71
CA GLU A 87 -3.77 -13.88 -0.12
C GLU A 87 -2.59 -13.95 -1.08
N LEU A 88 -1.38 -13.81 -0.55
CA LEU A 88 -0.16 -13.86 -1.34
C LEU A 88 0.08 -15.29 -1.84
N ALA A 89 -0.02 -15.46 -3.16
CA ALA A 89 0.25 -16.72 -3.83
C ALA A 89 1.71 -16.85 -4.30
N GLU A 90 2.33 -15.75 -4.76
CA GLU A 90 3.68 -15.74 -5.30
C GLU A 90 4.38 -14.42 -5.02
N VAL A 91 5.71 -14.45 -4.87
CA VAL A 91 6.57 -13.27 -4.84
C VAL A 91 7.75 -13.46 -5.78
N SER A 92 8.02 -12.44 -6.61
CA SER A 92 9.17 -12.40 -7.51
C SER A 92 9.89 -11.07 -7.35
N GLN A 93 11.22 -11.13 -7.22
CA GLN A 93 12.06 -9.95 -7.08
C GLN A 93 12.78 -9.67 -8.40
N LEU A 94 12.54 -8.47 -8.95
CA LEU A 94 13.23 -8.03 -10.15
C LEU A 94 14.71 -7.77 -9.86
N GLY A 95 15.57 -8.38 -10.67
CA GLY A 95 16.99 -8.02 -10.71
C GLY A 95 17.23 -6.63 -11.33
N PRO A 96 18.47 -6.12 -11.27
CA PRO A 96 18.82 -4.77 -11.72
C PRO A 96 18.39 -4.47 -13.18
N ASP A 97 18.62 -5.41 -14.09
CA ASP A 97 18.29 -5.23 -15.52
C ASP A 97 16.79 -5.15 -15.78
N ALA A 98 16.01 -6.03 -15.13
CA ALA A 98 14.56 -6.01 -15.23
C ALA A 98 13.98 -4.71 -14.63
N LEU A 99 14.54 -4.25 -13.50
CA LEU A 99 14.15 -3.00 -12.89
C LEU A 99 14.53 -1.78 -13.76
N ALA A 100 15.67 -1.81 -14.44
CA ALA A 100 16.07 -0.78 -15.40
C ALA A 100 15.08 -0.70 -16.58
N LYS A 101 14.66 -1.85 -17.12
CA LYS A 101 13.63 -1.91 -18.16
C LYS A 101 12.28 -1.34 -17.69
N ALA A 102 11.86 -1.68 -16.47
CA ALA A 102 10.63 -1.15 -15.89
C ALA A 102 10.66 0.38 -15.73
N ARG A 103 11.81 0.95 -15.35
CA ARG A 103 11.99 2.41 -15.25
C ARG A 103 11.86 3.12 -16.59
N VAL A 104 12.45 2.56 -17.66
CA VAL A 104 12.31 3.11 -19.01
C VAL A 104 10.84 3.10 -19.45
N ALA A 105 10.13 2.00 -19.20
CA ALA A 105 8.72 1.89 -19.53
C ALA A 105 7.85 2.90 -18.74
N ALA A 106 8.14 3.10 -17.45
CA ALA A 106 7.45 4.08 -16.62
C ALA A 106 7.64 5.52 -17.15
N LEU A 107 8.87 5.90 -17.52
CA LEU A 107 9.17 7.22 -18.10
C LEU A 107 8.48 7.41 -19.47
N GLN A 108 8.32 6.34 -20.25
CA GLN A 108 7.59 6.43 -21.50
C GLN A 108 6.08 6.68 -21.28
N LEU A 109 5.48 6.05 -20.27
CA LEU A 109 4.09 6.32 -19.86
C LEU A 109 3.92 7.77 -19.40
N GLU A 110 4.86 8.25 -18.58
CA GLU A 110 4.86 9.62 -18.05
C GLU A 110 5.00 10.66 -19.18
N LYS A 111 5.93 10.45 -20.13
CA LYS A 111 6.05 11.31 -21.31
C LYS A 111 4.75 11.39 -22.12
N ASN A 112 3.98 10.30 -22.19
CA ASN A 112 2.68 10.32 -22.86
C ASN A 112 1.63 11.14 -22.10
N ALA A 113 1.71 11.21 -20.77
CA ALA A 113 0.78 11.96 -19.93
C ALA A 113 0.71 13.46 -20.29
N TYR A 114 1.85 14.07 -20.66
CA TYR A 114 1.90 15.47 -21.13
C TYR A 114 1.14 15.72 -22.43
N LYS A 115 0.88 14.68 -23.22
CA LYS A 115 0.09 14.78 -24.45
C LYS A 115 -1.39 14.58 -24.17
N VAL A 116 -1.73 13.55 -23.39
CA VAL A 116 -3.11 13.09 -23.21
C VAL A 116 -3.83 13.72 -22.00
N SER A 117 -3.10 14.29 -21.05
CA SER A 117 -3.66 14.90 -19.83
C SER A 117 -2.93 16.21 -19.50
N LYS A 118 -2.95 17.14 -20.47
CA LYS A 118 -2.26 18.45 -20.39
C LYS A 118 -2.68 19.29 -19.20
N GLU A 119 -3.95 19.24 -18.82
CA GLU A 119 -4.50 20.05 -17.73
C GLU A 119 -3.93 19.63 -16.36
N VAL A 120 -3.57 18.36 -16.21
CA VAL A 120 -3.01 17.80 -14.98
C VAL A 120 -1.48 17.86 -15.01
N TYR A 121 -0.86 17.29 -16.06
CA TYR A 121 0.60 17.12 -16.12
C TYR A 121 1.33 18.24 -16.87
N GLY A 122 0.67 19.02 -17.72
CA GLY A 122 1.32 20.04 -18.56
C GLY A 122 1.98 21.18 -17.76
N ARG A 123 1.70 21.28 -16.46
CA ARG A 123 2.29 22.28 -15.53
C ARG A 123 3.33 21.68 -14.59
N THR A 124 3.61 20.39 -14.66
CA THR A 124 4.62 19.72 -13.82
C THR A 124 5.94 19.58 -14.59
N SER A 125 7.06 19.54 -13.87
CA SER A 125 8.33 19.14 -14.47
C SER A 125 8.31 17.64 -14.81
N PRO A 126 8.92 17.23 -15.94
CA PRO A 126 9.16 15.82 -16.24
C PRO A 126 9.85 15.08 -15.11
N SER A 127 9.44 13.84 -14.90
CA SER A 127 10.06 12.94 -13.96
C SER A 127 11.46 12.56 -14.45
N GLU A 128 12.44 12.63 -13.57
CA GLU A 128 13.81 12.24 -13.86
C GLU A 128 14.19 10.97 -13.10
N TYR A 129 15.23 10.29 -13.57
CA TYR A 129 15.79 9.18 -12.83
C TYR A 129 16.47 9.70 -11.56
N ALA A 130 15.96 9.30 -10.39
CA ALA A 130 16.68 9.53 -9.14
C ALA A 130 17.99 8.73 -9.19
N PRO A 131 19.16 9.37 -8.98
CA PRO A 131 20.41 8.62 -8.87
C PRO A 131 20.29 7.59 -7.76
N ALA A 132 20.97 6.44 -7.92
CA ALA A 132 20.98 5.41 -6.89
C ALA A 132 21.39 6.06 -5.56
N ALA A 133 20.56 5.87 -4.52
CA ALA A 133 20.92 6.30 -3.18
C ALA A 133 22.27 5.67 -2.85
N LYS A 134 23.30 6.49 -2.60
CA LYS A 134 24.57 6.00 -2.09
C LYS A 134 24.24 5.36 -0.75
N GLY A 135 24.39 4.04 -0.66
CA GLY A 135 24.10 3.29 0.56
C GLY A 135 24.81 3.93 1.75
N GLN A 136 24.05 4.19 2.81
CA GLN A 136 24.57 4.44 4.16
C GLN A 136 24.49 3.14 4.94
#